data_AF-A0A8J9ZMN1-F1
#
_entry.id   AF-A0A8J9ZMN1-F1
#
_cell.length_a   1.000
_cell.length_b   1.000
_cell.length_c   1.000
_cell.angle_alpha   90.00
_cell.angle_beta   90.00
_cell.angle_gamma   90.00
#
_symmetry.space_group_name_H-M   'P 1'
#
loop_
_entity.id
_entity.type
_entity.pdbx_description
1 polymer ?
#
loop_
_entity_poly.entity_id
_entity_poly.type
_entity_poly.pdbx_seq_one_letter_code
_entity_poly.pdbx_strand_id
1 'polypeptide(L)'
;MNTGCCLLSFRNYNSDRHIDVDLFLSHASAWHSYDQNFRSVQGGQVSITLSCGWTEPFDPDLPADVIAADRDLQFQMGWFAHPIYTSQGDYPPALKDIILQKSLAQGFQESRLPQFTAAEIASISGTYDFFGLNHYSSGIVKDKVSTGQDPNFWTDQDLESTVAPEWPQAASSWLYSVPWGIHRLIRYIKVK
;
A
#
# COMPACT_ATOMS: atom_id res chain seq x y z
N MET A 1 10.16 18.35 -6.24
CA MET A 1 11.05 17.77 -5.20
C MET A 1 10.26 16.68 -4.49
N ASN A 2 10.71 15.42 -4.60
CA ASN A 2 10.00 14.25 -4.10
C ASN A 2 9.96 14.25 -2.57
N THR A 3 8.82 14.58 -2.00
CA THR A 3 8.56 14.57 -0.55
C THR A 3 7.78 13.32 -0.21
N GLY A 4 8.46 12.17 -0.21
CA GLY A 4 7.91 10.93 0.34
C GLY A 4 8.52 10.69 1.71
N CYS A 5 7.68 10.72 2.74
CA CYS A 5 7.93 10.17 4.07
C CYS A 5 8.70 8.84 4.00
N CYS A 6 9.51 8.52 5.02
CA CYS A 6 10.19 7.23 5.22
C CYS A 6 9.19 6.07 5.28
N LEU A 7 8.61 5.72 4.13
CA LEU A 7 8.18 4.39 3.76
C LEU A 7 9.39 3.72 3.11
N LEU A 8 9.58 2.43 3.34
CA LEU A 8 10.53 1.62 2.58
C LEU A 8 10.33 1.90 1.09
N SER A 9 11.22 2.72 0.53
CA SER A 9 11.13 3.22 -0.84
C SER A 9 11.79 2.20 -1.75
N PHE A 10 11.13 1.06 -1.97
CA PHE A 10 11.56 0.10 -3.00
C PHE A 10 10.94 0.53 -4.34
N ARG A 11 11.47 1.63 -4.88
CA ARG A 11 10.86 2.43 -5.94
C ARG A 11 11.31 2.09 -7.37
N ASN A 12 11.90 0.92 -7.61
CA ASN A 12 12.34 0.52 -8.95
C ASN A 12 11.97 -0.95 -9.24
N TYR A 13 11.20 -1.17 -10.30
CA TYR A 13 10.76 -2.49 -10.78
C TYR A 13 11.86 -3.30 -11.53
N ASN A 14 13.15 -2.99 -11.33
CA ASN A 14 14.24 -3.49 -12.20
C ASN A 14 15.08 -4.63 -11.59
N SER A 15 14.48 -5.59 -10.86
CA SER A 15 15.22 -6.78 -10.38
C SER A 15 14.45 -8.09 -10.58
N ASP A 16 15.16 -9.14 -11.00
CA ASP A 16 14.64 -10.50 -11.32
C ASP A 16 13.89 -11.19 -10.17
N ARG A 17 14.10 -10.73 -8.94
CA ARG A 17 13.21 -10.96 -7.79
C ARG A 17 12.98 -9.61 -7.13
N HIS A 18 11.73 -9.19 -7.05
CA HIS A 18 11.40 -7.87 -6.55
C HIS A 18 11.43 -7.86 -5.02
N ILE A 19 12.04 -6.80 -4.47
CA ILE A 19 12.30 -6.62 -3.03
C ILE A 19 11.04 -6.80 -2.17
N ASP A 20 9.86 -6.49 -2.72
CA ASP A 20 8.59 -6.65 -2.02
C ASP A 20 8.32 -8.12 -1.65
N VAL A 21 8.55 -9.06 -2.57
CA VAL A 21 8.34 -10.50 -2.31
C VAL A 21 9.26 -10.98 -1.18
N ASP A 22 10.53 -10.56 -1.21
CA ASP A 22 11.49 -10.91 -0.16
C ASP A 22 11.08 -10.31 1.20
N LEU A 23 10.49 -9.11 1.22
CA LEU A 23 9.95 -8.49 2.44
C LEU A 23 8.82 -9.32 3.04
N PHE A 24 7.86 -9.76 2.22
CA PHE A 24 6.75 -10.60 2.70
C PHE A 24 7.25 -11.94 3.24
N LEU A 25 8.15 -12.60 2.52
CA LEU A 25 8.69 -13.89 2.93
C LEU A 25 9.55 -13.77 4.19
N SER A 26 10.29 -12.67 4.34
CA SER A 26 11.07 -12.39 5.55
C SER A 26 10.16 -12.17 6.76
N HIS A 27 9.10 -11.37 6.60
CA HIS A 27 8.08 -11.17 7.64
C HIS A 27 7.41 -12.49 8.04
N ALA A 28 6.93 -13.26 7.05
CA ALA A 28 6.31 -14.56 7.28
C ALA A 28 7.26 -15.52 8.00
N SER A 29 8.51 -15.60 7.57
CA SER A 29 9.53 -16.46 8.19
C SER A 29 9.79 -16.06 9.65
N ALA A 30 9.83 -14.76 9.96
CA ALA A 30 9.99 -14.28 11.32
C ALA A 30 8.77 -14.62 12.19
N TRP A 31 7.56 -14.45 11.67
CA TRP A 31 6.32 -14.79 12.37
C TRP A 31 6.23 -16.30 12.64
N HIS A 32 6.48 -17.15 11.64
CA HIS A 32 6.48 -18.61 11.81
C HIS A 32 7.57 -19.08 12.77
N SER A 33 8.76 -18.47 12.73
CA SER A 33 9.83 -18.76 13.69
C SER A 33 9.40 -18.42 15.12
N TYR A 34 8.72 -17.27 15.32
CA TYR A 34 8.15 -16.89 16.60
C TYR A 34 7.11 -17.91 17.09
N ASP A 35 6.17 -18.25 16.22
CA ASP A 35 5.07 -19.18 16.50
C ASP A 35 5.57 -20.56 16.92
N GLN A 36 6.52 -21.12 16.16
CA GLN A 36 7.04 -22.47 16.36
C GLN A 36 7.98 -22.59 17.56
N ASN A 37 8.84 -21.59 17.79
CA ASN A 37 9.96 -21.74 18.72
C ASN A 37 9.79 -20.96 20.03
N PHE A 38 8.94 -19.93 20.08
CA PHE A 38 8.94 -18.97 21.18
C PHE A 38 7.55 -18.70 21.78
N ARG A 39 6.48 -18.77 20.97
CA ARG A 39 5.13 -18.34 21.39
C ARG A 39 4.58 -19.11 22.58
N SER A 40 4.80 -20.43 22.64
CA SER A 40 4.30 -21.28 23.74
C SER A 40 4.92 -20.94 25.11
N VAL A 41 6.12 -20.37 25.13
CA VAL A 41 6.84 -19.99 26.36
C VAL A 41 6.66 -18.51 26.67
N GLN A 42 6.72 -17.64 25.66
CA GLN A 42 6.74 -16.18 25.85
C GLN A 42 5.34 -15.56 25.84
N GLY A 43 4.37 -16.14 25.13
CA GLY A 43 3.00 -15.64 25.05
C GLY A 43 2.84 -14.24 24.42
N GLY A 44 3.84 -13.77 23.67
CA GLY A 44 3.82 -12.46 23.03
C GLY A 44 3.14 -12.45 21.66
N GLN A 45 3.22 -11.28 20.99
CA GLN A 45 2.56 -11.01 19.72
C GLN A 45 3.55 -10.43 18.70
N VAL A 46 3.39 -10.79 17.43
CA VAL A 46 4.19 -10.36 16.28
C VAL A 46 3.26 -9.90 15.17
N SER A 47 3.60 -8.76 14.57
CA SER A 47 2.95 -8.24 13.37
C SER A 47 3.88 -7.28 12.63
N ILE A 48 3.39 -6.70 11.54
CA ILE A 48 4.04 -5.64 10.77
C ILE A 48 3.28 -4.32 10.90
N THR A 49 4.00 -3.21 10.94
CA THR A 49 3.41 -1.87 10.94
C THR A 49 3.41 -1.29 9.54
N LEU A 50 2.22 -0.95 9.04
CA LEU A 50 2.02 -0.34 7.72
C LEU A 50 1.83 1.16 7.86
N SER A 51 2.47 1.94 6.98
CA SER A 51 2.29 3.39 6.93
C SER A 51 1.25 3.76 5.90
N CYS A 52 0.25 4.54 6.30
CA CYS A 52 -0.83 4.95 5.39
C CYS A 52 -1.39 6.31 5.79
N GLY A 53 -1.42 7.24 4.83
CA GLY A 53 -2.19 8.47 4.93
C GLY A 53 -3.65 8.20 4.57
N TRP A 54 -4.56 8.98 5.14
CA TRP A 54 -5.93 8.96 4.63
C TRP A 54 -6.01 9.79 3.35
N THR A 55 -6.87 9.41 2.42
CA THR A 55 -7.02 10.12 1.14
C THR A 55 -8.49 10.43 0.87
N GLU A 56 -8.79 11.70 0.64
CA GLU A 56 -10.08 12.15 0.13
C GLU A 56 -10.07 12.23 -1.41
N PRO A 57 -11.21 11.98 -2.07
CA PRO A 57 -11.38 12.36 -3.46
C PRO A 57 -11.41 13.89 -3.60
N PHE A 58 -10.87 14.41 -4.70
CA PHE A 58 -10.90 15.84 -5.01
C PHE A 58 -12.34 16.34 -5.20
N ASP A 59 -13.13 15.63 -6.01
CA ASP A 59 -14.58 15.81 -6.11
C ASP A 59 -15.30 14.54 -5.62
N PRO A 60 -15.98 14.55 -4.45
CA PRO A 60 -16.68 13.38 -3.92
C PRO A 60 -17.92 12.99 -4.73
N ASP A 61 -18.45 13.88 -5.57
CA ASP A 61 -19.59 13.61 -6.44
C ASP A 61 -19.16 13.07 -7.81
N LEU A 62 -17.86 13.11 -8.13
CA LEU A 62 -17.29 12.54 -9.34
C LEU A 62 -16.80 11.10 -9.09
N PRO A 63 -17.41 10.06 -9.70
CA PRO A 63 -17.02 8.67 -9.46
C PRO A 63 -15.55 8.37 -9.75
N ALA A 64 -14.95 9.06 -10.73
CA ALA A 64 -13.54 8.88 -11.07
C ALA A 64 -12.60 9.23 -9.90
N ASP A 65 -12.87 10.34 -9.20
CA ASP A 65 -12.05 10.78 -8.07
C ASP A 65 -12.24 9.88 -6.84
N VAL A 66 -13.46 9.35 -6.63
CA VAL A 66 -13.73 8.36 -5.58
C VAL A 66 -12.96 7.06 -5.83
N ILE A 67 -12.94 6.58 -7.07
CA ILE A 67 -12.15 5.40 -7.47
C ILE A 67 -10.65 5.68 -7.33
N ALA A 68 -10.20 6.88 -7.67
CA ALA A 68 -8.82 7.32 -7.51
C ALA A 68 -8.38 7.32 -6.03
N ALA A 69 -9.25 7.74 -5.10
CA ALA A 69 -8.98 7.68 -3.67
C ALA A 69 -8.86 6.24 -3.14
N ASP A 70 -9.73 5.31 -3.56
CA ASP A 70 -9.58 3.89 -3.19
C ASP A 70 -8.31 3.30 -3.81
N ARG A 71 -8.00 3.64 -5.07
CA ARG A 71 -6.77 3.21 -5.76
C ARG A 71 -5.51 3.66 -4.99
N ASP A 72 -5.47 4.91 -4.54
CA ASP A 72 -4.37 5.41 -3.71
C ASP A 72 -4.20 4.61 -2.42
N LEU A 73 -5.29 4.33 -1.69
CA LEU A 73 -5.26 3.51 -0.47
C LEU A 73 -4.83 2.07 -0.76
N GLN A 74 -5.21 1.50 -1.90
CA GLN A 74 -4.76 0.17 -2.33
C GLN A 74 -3.26 0.17 -2.65
N PHE A 75 -2.71 1.20 -3.30
CA PHE A 75 -1.28 1.30 -3.58
C PHE A 75 -0.44 1.58 -2.33
N GLN A 76 -0.94 2.39 -1.39
CA GLN A 76 -0.21 2.71 -0.15
C GLN A 76 -0.25 1.56 0.88
N MET A 77 -1.44 1.03 1.14
CA MET A 77 -1.65 0.07 2.22
C MET A 77 -2.10 -1.29 1.69
N GLY A 78 -3.03 -1.33 0.73
CA GLY A 78 -3.54 -2.59 0.18
C GLY A 78 -2.45 -3.51 -0.35
N TRP A 79 -1.43 -2.93 -0.99
CA TRP A 79 -0.25 -3.64 -1.52
C TRP A 79 0.39 -4.57 -0.48
N PHE A 80 0.51 -4.11 0.76
CA PHE A 80 1.12 -4.87 1.87
C PHE A 80 0.09 -5.51 2.81
N ALA A 81 -1.06 -4.88 2.99
CA ALA A 81 -2.08 -5.36 3.89
C ALA A 81 -2.79 -6.60 3.32
N HIS A 82 -3.11 -6.61 2.02
CA HIS A 82 -3.92 -7.67 1.43
C HIS A 82 -3.23 -9.05 1.48
N PRO A 83 -1.93 -9.20 1.15
CA PRO A 83 -1.25 -10.49 1.25
C PRO A 83 -1.23 -11.08 2.66
N ILE A 84 -1.16 -10.24 3.70
CA ILE A 84 -0.96 -10.66 5.10
C ILE A 84 -2.29 -10.81 5.84
N TYR A 85 -3.18 -9.82 5.75
CA TYR A 85 -4.34 -9.70 6.64
C TYR A 85 -5.62 -10.32 6.09
N THR A 86 -5.69 -10.63 4.79
CA THR A 86 -6.87 -11.24 4.17
C THR A 86 -6.72 -12.75 4.07
N SER A 87 -7.85 -13.46 4.08
CA SER A 87 -7.87 -14.91 3.90
C SER A 87 -7.56 -15.35 2.47
N GLN A 88 -7.77 -14.45 1.50
CA GLN A 88 -7.42 -14.66 0.10
C GLN A 88 -5.89 -14.63 -0.08
N GLY A 89 -5.21 -13.79 0.70
CA GLY A 89 -3.79 -13.48 0.51
C GLY A 89 -3.56 -12.82 -0.86
N ASP A 90 -2.34 -12.92 -1.38
CA ASP A 90 -1.91 -12.30 -2.65
C ASP A 90 -2.10 -10.76 -2.67
N TYR A 91 -1.62 -10.12 -3.73
CA TYR A 91 -1.86 -8.69 -3.96
C TYR A 91 -3.35 -8.40 -4.24
N PRO A 92 -3.84 -7.18 -3.95
CA PRO A 92 -5.21 -6.79 -4.28
C PRO A 92 -5.50 -6.98 -5.78
N PRO A 93 -6.64 -7.57 -6.18
CA PRO A 93 -6.97 -7.77 -7.59
C PRO A 93 -6.91 -6.50 -8.45
N ALA A 94 -7.47 -5.39 -7.94
CA ALA A 94 -7.45 -4.11 -8.63
C ALA A 94 -6.03 -3.61 -8.92
N LEU A 95 -5.10 -3.82 -7.98
CA LEU A 95 -3.70 -3.41 -8.12
C LEU A 95 -2.97 -4.27 -9.15
N LYS A 96 -3.22 -5.59 -9.17
CA LYS A 96 -2.71 -6.50 -10.20
C LYS A 96 -3.17 -6.07 -11.59
N ASP A 97 -4.46 -5.77 -11.74
CA ASP A 97 -5.06 -5.35 -13.01
C ASP A 97 -4.46 -4.03 -13.50
N ILE A 98 -4.36 -3.02 -12.62
CA ILE A 98 -3.80 -1.70 -12.96
C ILE A 98 -2.36 -1.85 -13.47
N ILE A 99 -1.50 -2.55 -12.72
CA ILE A 99 -0.09 -2.68 -13.10
C ILE A 99 0.08 -3.51 -14.37
N LEU A 100 -0.76 -4.53 -14.58
CA LEU A 100 -0.78 -5.28 -15.84
C LEU A 100 -1.12 -4.36 -17.01
N GLN A 101 -2.21 -3.58 -16.92
CA GLN A 101 -2.60 -2.66 -17.99
C GLN A 101 -1.53 -1.62 -18.27
N LYS A 102 -0.89 -1.08 -17.22
CA LYS A 102 0.24 -0.15 -17.34
C LYS A 102 1.43 -0.77 -18.03
N SER A 103 1.80 -1.98 -17.62
CA SER A 103 2.93 -2.71 -18.20
C SER A 103 2.71 -2.97 -19.70
N LEU A 104 1.52 -3.42 -20.09
CA LEU A 104 1.16 -3.63 -21.48
C LEU A 104 1.18 -2.33 -22.29
N ALA A 105 0.61 -1.24 -21.74
CA ALA A 105 0.62 0.07 -22.40
C ALA A 105 2.04 0.65 -22.58
N GLN A 106 2.97 0.27 -21.71
CA GLN A 106 4.38 0.65 -21.77
C GLN A 106 5.23 -0.29 -22.64
N GLY A 107 4.61 -1.29 -23.28
CA GLY A 107 5.29 -2.20 -24.22
C GLY A 107 5.92 -3.43 -23.59
N PHE A 108 5.68 -3.69 -22.30
CA PHE A 108 6.05 -4.97 -21.68
C PHE A 108 5.13 -6.08 -22.17
N GLN A 109 5.64 -7.32 -22.24
CA GLN A 109 4.84 -8.47 -22.68
C GLN A 109 3.97 -9.06 -21.55
N GLU A 110 4.31 -8.73 -20.31
CA GLU A 110 3.65 -9.21 -19.09
C GLU A 110 3.66 -8.14 -18.00
N SER A 111 3.00 -8.43 -16.87
CA SER A 111 2.98 -7.52 -15.72
C SER A 111 4.38 -7.37 -15.10
N ARG A 112 4.75 -6.15 -14.74
CA ARG A 112 5.92 -5.85 -13.91
C ARG A 112 5.72 -6.21 -12.43
N LEU A 113 4.48 -6.48 -12.01
CA LEU A 113 4.20 -6.91 -10.64
C LEU A 113 4.54 -8.40 -10.50
N PRO A 114 5.36 -8.79 -9.51
CA PRO A 114 5.64 -10.19 -9.22
C PRO A 114 4.37 -10.98 -8.94
N GLN A 115 4.43 -12.27 -9.24
CA GLN A 115 3.38 -13.20 -8.86
C GLN A 115 3.88 -14.05 -7.68
N PHE A 116 3.06 -14.17 -6.65
CA PHE A 116 3.29 -15.18 -5.63
C PHE A 116 2.89 -16.55 -6.17
N THR A 117 3.68 -17.56 -5.85
CA THR A 117 3.24 -18.95 -5.96
C THR A 117 2.18 -19.27 -4.91
N ALA A 118 1.40 -20.33 -5.13
CA ALA A 118 0.42 -20.78 -4.14
C ALA A 118 1.05 -21.11 -2.77
N ALA A 119 2.30 -21.62 -2.76
CA ALA A 119 3.03 -21.91 -1.54
C ALA A 119 3.45 -20.63 -0.80
N GLU A 120 3.85 -19.58 -1.52
CA GLU A 120 4.19 -18.29 -0.93
C GLU A 120 2.94 -17.61 -0.35
N ILE A 121 1.82 -17.60 -1.08
CA ILE A 121 0.53 -17.08 -0.58
C ILE A 121 0.14 -17.77 0.73
N ALA A 122 0.19 -19.11 0.75
CA ALA A 122 -0.13 -19.91 1.93
C ALA A 122 0.82 -19.67 3.11
N SER A 123 2.09 -19.32 2.85
CA SER A 123 3.07 -19.00 3.88
C SER A 123 2.88 -17.59 4.46
N ILE A 124 2.43 -16.63 3.65
CA ILE A 124 2.32 -15.20 4.02
C ILE A 124 0.97 -14.89 4.68
N SER A 125 -0.13 -15.38 4.13
CA SER A 125 -1.47 -15.06 4.64
C SER A 125 -1.64 -15.51 6.08
N GLY A 126 -2.20 -14.64 6.93
CA GLY A 126 -2.44 -14.95 8.34
C GLY A 126 -1.25 -14.74 9.27
N THR A 127 -0.11 -14.24 8.79
CA THR A 127 1.10 -14.00 9.61
C THR A 127 1.03 -12.70 10.41
N TYR A 128 -0.02 -12.53 11.23
CA TYR A 128 -0.23 -11.35 12.06
C TYR A 128 -0.99 -11.66 13.35
N ASP A 129 -0.68 -10.94 14.42
CA ASP A 129 -1.42 -11.03 15.69
C ASP A 129 -2.25 -9.77 16.00
N PHE A 130 -1.95 -8.64 15.36
CA PHE A 130 -2.66 -7.37 15.46
C PHE A 130 -2.40 -6.51 14.21
N PHE A 131 -3.17 -5.45 13.99
CA PHE A 131 -2.95 -4.52 12.88
C PHE A 131 -2.09 -3.33 13.33
N GLY A 132 -0.86 -3.23 12.84
CA GLY A 132 0.02 -2.09 13.12
C GLY A 132 -0.17 -0.97 12.09
N LEU A 133 -0.50 0.24 12.53
CA LEU A 133 -0.70 1.40 11.67
C LEU A 133 0.19 2.58 12.08
N ASN A 134 0.89 3.14 11.10
CA ASN A 134 1.63 4.39 11.21
C ASN A 134 0.93 5.46 10.36
N HIS A 135 0.25 6.41 11.02
CA HIS A 135 -0.54 7.46 10.37
C HIS A 135 -0.11 8.84 10.86
N TYR A 136 0.04 9.79 9.94
CA TYR A 136 0.50 11.14 10.24
C TYR A 136 -0.34 12.25 9.61
N SER A 137 -0.82 12.03 8.38
CA SER A 137 -1.41 13.08 7.55
C SER A 137 -2.49 12.51 6.66
N SER A 138 -3.24 13.41 6.02
CA SER A 138 -4.14 13.07 4.92
C SER A 138 -3.79 13.84 3.66
N GLY A 139 -4.27 13.36 2.52
CA GLY A 139 -4.16 14.00 1.20
C GLY A 139 -5.50 14.08 0.50
N ILE A 140 -5.52 14.79 -0.62
CA ILE A 140 -6.61 14.80 -1.59
C ILE A 140 -6.05 14.28 -2.91
N VAL A 141 -6.77 13.41 -3.60
CA VAL A 141 -6.36 12.93 -4.92
C VAL A 141 -7.45 13.14 -5.95
N LYS A 142 -7.01 13.38 -7.17
CA LYS A 142 -7.84 13.46 -8.37
C LYS A 142 -7.42 12.38 -9.35
N ASP A 143 -8.38 11.80 -10.07
CA ASP A 143 -8.07 10.90 -11.18
C ASP A 143 -7.34 11.69 -12.28
N LYS A 144 -6.14 11.22 -12.63
CA LYS A 144 -5.35 11.82 -13.70
C LYS A 144 -4.38 10.81 -14.29
N VAL A 145 -4.62 10.49 -15.56
CA VAL A 145 -3.69 9.65 -16.33
C VAL A 145 -2.29 10.29 -16.33
N SER A 146 -1.31 9.53 -15.85
CA SER A 146 0.08 9.92 -15.88
C SER A 146 0.60 9.94 -17.32
N THR A 147 1.25 11.03 -17.71
CA THR A 147 1.91 11.17 -19.01
C THR A 147 3.34 10.62 -19.02
N GLY A 148 3.86 10.25 -17.85
CA GLY A 148 5.20 9.67 -17.70
C GLY A 148 5.30 8.31 -18.37
N GLN A 149 6.31 8.15 -19.22
CA GLN A 149 6.58 6.87 -19.90
C GLN A 149 7.31 5.88 -19.00
N ASP A 150 8.06 6.38 -18.00
CA ASP A 150 8.91 5.55 -17.15
C ASP A 150 8.08 4.74 -16.14
N PRO A 151 8.15 3.39 -16.16
CA PRO A 151 7.40 2.54 -15.25
C PRO A 151 7.87 2.70 -13.80
N ASN A 152 7.03 3.28 -12.95
CA ASN A 152 7.27 3.38 -11.52
C ASN A 152 5.98 3.46 -10.69
N PHE A 153 6.12 3.31 -9.38
CA PHE A 153 5.02 3.35 -8.41
C PHE A 153 4.07 4.53 -8.59
N TRP A 154 4.59 5.73 -8.93
CA TRP A 154 3.79 6.94 -9.04
C TRP A 154 3.03 7.02 -10.36
N THR A 155 3.66 6.59 -11.47
CA THR A 155 3.01 6.59 -12.80
C THR A 155 1.94 5.52 -12.94
N ASP A 156 2.04 4.45 -12.14
CA ASP A 156 1.08 3.35 -12.13
C ASP A 156 -0.24 3.74 -11.45
N GLN A 157 -0.22 4.74 -10.57
CA GLN A 157 -1.37 5.15 -9.79
C GLN A 157 -2.37 6.04 -10.56
N ASP A 158 -1.95 6.75 -11.61
CA ASP A 158 -2.82 7.71 -12.32
C ASP A 158 -3.51 8.72 -11.39
N LEU A 159 -2.72 9.39 -10.55
CA LEU A 159 -3.23 10.37 -9.59
C LEU A 159 -2.56 11.72 -9.76
N GLU A 160 -3.35 12.77 -9.48
CA GLU A 160 -2.81 14.06 -9.06
C GLU A 160 -3.11 14.25 -7.57
N SER A 161 -2.06 14.42 -6.76
CA SER A 161 -2.21 14.65 -5.32
C SER A 161 -2.17 16.14 -4.99
N THR A 162 -3.02 16.56 -4.07
CA THR A 162 -3.07 17.91 -3.53
C THR A 162 -3.49 17.87 -2.05
N VAL A 163 -3.61 19.03 -1.43
CA VAL A 163 -4.11 19.23 -0.07
C VAL A 163 -5.06 20.42 -0.06
N ALA A 164 -5.95 20.47 0.94
CA ALA A 164 -6.78 21.65 1.09
C ALA A 164 -5.93 22.83 1.61
N PRO A 165 -6.11 24.05 1.07
CA PRO A 165 -5.32 25.22 1.47
C PRO A 165 -5.50 25.60 2.95
N GLU A 166 -6.61 25.21 3.57
CA GLU A 166 -6.91 25.43 4.97
C GLU A 166 -6.25 24.43 5.93
N TRP A 167 -5.67 23.34 5.43
CA TRP A 167 -5.02 22.34 6.30
C TRP A 167 -3.69 22.88 6.84
N PRO A 168 -3.51 22.99 8.17
CA PRO A 168 -2.28 23.53 8.73
C PRO A 168 -1.07 22.62 8.41
N GLN A 169 -0.06 23.16 7.73
CA GLN A 169 1.18 22.44 7.46
C GLN A 169 2.10 22.45 8.70
N ALA A 170 2.70 21.30 9.01
CA ALA A 170 3.71 21.19 10.05
C ALA A 170 5.11 21.58 9.51
N ALA A 171 6.17 21.30 10.27
CA ALA A 171 7.55 21.59 9.84
C ALA A 171 8.02 20.77 8.62
N SER A 172 7.41 19.62 8.36
CA SER A 172 7.69 18.77 7.20
C SER A 172 6.72 19.09 6.06
N SER A 173 7.24 19.26 4.84
CA SER A 173 6.45 19.70 3.68
C SER A 173 5.30 18.75 3.29
N TRP A 174 5.41 17.46 3.62
CA TRP A 174 4.40 16.44 3.35
C TRP A 174 3.38 16.28 4.49
N LEU A 175 3.60 16.94 5.63
CA LEU A 175 2.85 16.70 6.87
C LEU A 175 1.85 17.82 7.13
N TYR A 176 0.56 17.46 7.13
CA TYR A 176 -0.54 18.38 7.37
C TYR A 176 -1.40 17.90 8.54
N SER A 177 -1.89 18.84 9.34
CA SER A 177 -2.75 18.55 10.48
C SER A 177 -4.18 18.26 10.00
N VAL A 178 -4.50 16.97 9.89
CA VAL A 178 -5.82 16.49 9.45
C VAL A 178 -6.33 15.41 10.42
N PRO A 179 -6.74 15.77 11.66
CA PRO A 179 -7.00 14.79 12.72
C PRO A 179 -8.14 13.83 12.41
N TRP A 180 -9.15 14.25 11.64
CA TRP A 180 -10.26 13.39 11.27
C TRP A 180 -9.87 12.28 10.27
N GLY A 181 -8.72 12.40 9.61
CA GLY A 181 -8.22 11.44 8.64
C GLY A 181 -7.98 10.05 9.24
N ILE A 182 -7.36 9.99 10.42
CA ILE A 182 -7.09 8.71 11.09
C ILE A 182 -8.38 7.93 11.38
N HIS A 183 -9.44 8.63 11.77
CA HIS A 183 -10.72 8.00 12.08
C HIS A 183 -11.40 7.46 10.81
N ARG A 184 -11.30 8.17 9.68
CA ARG A 184 -11.79 7.68 8.38
C ARG A 184 -10.96 6.47 7.90
N LEU A 185 -9.64 6.53 8.03
CA LEU A 185 -8.75 5.42 7.68
C LEU A 185 -9.03 4.16 8.51
N ILE A 186 -9.22 4.28 9.82
CA ILE A 186 -9.57 3.13 10.67
C ILE A 186 -10.93 2.55 10.27
N ARG A 187 -11.92 3.38 9.90
CA ARG A 187 -13.21 2.90 9.38
C ARG A 187 -13.04 2.15 8.06
N TYR A 188 -12.18 2.64 7.17
CA TYR A 188 -11.86 1.96 5.92
C TYR A 188 -11.24 0.58 6.18
N ILE A 189 -10.22 0.51 7.04
CA ILE A 189 -9.55 -0.74 7.43
C ILE A 189 -10.52 -1.75 8.03
N LYS A 190 -11.52 -1.30 8.81
CA LYS A 190 -12.50 -2.19 9.44
C LYS A 190 -13.45 -2.87 8.45
N VAL A 191 -13.71 -2.25 7.29
CA VAL A 191 -14.73 -2.70 6.33
C VAL A 191 -14.14 -3.53 5.20
N LYS A 192 -12.87 -3.29 4.87
CA LYS A 192 -12.13 -4.03 3.83
C LYS A 192 -11.52 -5.30 4.40
#